data_AF-A0A971SIH1-F1
#
_entry.id   AF-A0A971SIH1-F1
#
_cell.length_a   1.000
_cell.length_b   1.000
_cell.length_c   1.000
_cell.angle_alpha   90.00
_cell.angle_beta   90.00
_cell.angle_gamma   90.00
#
_symmetry.space_group_name_H-M   'P 1'
#
loop_
_entity.id
_entity.type
_entity.pdbx_description
1 polymer ?
#
loop_
_entity_poly.entity_id
_entity_poly.type
_entity_poly.pdbx_seq_one_letter_code
_entity_poly.pdbx_strand_id
1 'polypeptide(L)'
;MQALLLLTLVFAVLVAIFAIQNAHLVTIYFLKWQFDASLGLIILFSLLIGAVLLGVFDLINQAKIKWKKPWWSREKKEVPEAETSVGGISEAGTEPEKSAKLGGEHDNPQKLEDY
;
A
#
# COMPACT_ATOMS: atom_id res chain seq x y z
N MET A 1 -7.28 -4.06 -13.68
CA MET A 1 -6.50 -3.22 -14.61
C MET A 1 -7.12 -3.12 -16.01
N GLN A 2 -7.51 -4.24 -16.65
CA GLN A 2 -8.03 -4.23 -18.03
C GLN A 2 -9.36 -3.48 -18.19
N ALA A 3 -10.28 -3.58 -17.21
CA ALA A 3 -11.57 -2.87 -17.25
C ALA A 3 -11.42 -1.34 -17.33
N LEU A 4 -10.37 -0.77 -16.72
CA LEU A 4 -10.09 0.67 -16.80
C LEU A 4 -9.62 1.07 -18.20
N LEU A 5 -8.82 0.23 -18.87
CA LEU A 5 -8.41 0.46 -20.26
C LEU A 5 -9.62 0.41 -21.20
N LEU A 6 -10.51 -0.56 -21.01
CA LEU A 6 -11.74 -0.65 -21.80
C LEU A 6 -12.63 0.59 -21.57
N LEU A 7 -12.82 1.00 -20.31
CA LEU A 7 -13.63 2.16 -19.95
C LEU A 7 -13.07 3.47 -20.52
N THR A 8 -11.75 3.66 -20.42
CA THR A 8 -11.07 4.85 -20.98
C THR A 8 -11.11 4.86 -22.50
N LEU A 9 -11.03 3.69 -23.16
CA LEU A 9 -11.20 3.58 -24.61
C LEU A 9 -12.61 3.98 -25.03
N VAL A 10 -13.64 3.45 -24.38
CA VAL A 10 -15.05 3.82 -24.66
C VAL A 10 -15.24 5.32 -24.44
N PHE A 11 -14.73 5.86 -23.34
CA PHE A 11 -14.77 7.29 -23.06
C PHE A 11 -14.05 8.12 -24.13
N ALA A 12 -12.88 7.68 -24.60
CA ALA A 12 -12.14 8.35 -25.67
C ALA A 12 -12.93 8.37 -26.99
N VAL A 13 -13.63 7.29 -27.34
CA VAL A 13 -14.52 7.25 -28.51
C VAL A 13 -15.67 8.24 -28.35
N LEU A 14 -16.31 8.32 -27.19
CA LEU A 14 -17.37 9.29 -26.93
C LEU A 14 -16.86 10.74 -27.08
N VAL A 15 -15.68 11.03 -26.55
CA VAL A 15 -15.03 12.35 -26.69
C VAL A 15 -14.69 12.65 -28.15
N ALA A 16 -14.22 11.68 -28.92
CA ALA A 16 -13.93 11.84 -30.35
C ALA A 16 -15.21 12.13 -31.14
N ILE A 17 -16.30 11.40 -30.88
CA ILE A 17 -17.61 11.65 -31.48
C ILE A 17 -18.09 13.07 -31.14
N PHE A 18 -17.97 13.47 -29.87
CA PHE A 18 -18.29 14.83 -29.43
C PHE A 18 -17.50 15.89 -30.20
N ALA A 19 -16.20 15.71 -30.38
CA ALA A 19 -15.34 16.66 -31.10
C ALA A 19 -15.73 16.77 -32.59
N ILE A 20 -16.03 15.64 -33.24
CA ILE A 20 -16.44 15.61 -34.66
C ILE A 20 -17.81 16.25 -34.85
N GLN A 21 -18.79 15.93 -33.99
CA GLN A 21 -20.14 16.47 -34.10
C GLN A 21 -20.19 17.98 -33.79
N ASN A 22 -19.33 18.45 -32.88
CA ASN A 22 -19.23 19.85 -32.52
C ASN A 22 -18.11 20.57 -33.28
N ALA A 23 -17.78 20.12 -34.50
CA ALA A 23 -16.73 20.71 -35.33
C ALA A 23 -17.11 22.07 -35.97
N HIS A 24 -18.16 22.72 -35.46
CA HIS A 24 -18.62 24.01 -35.96
C HIS A 24 -17.61 25.12 -35.65
N LEU A 25 -17.27 25.91 -36.66
CA LEU A 25 -16.34 27.03 -36.52
C LEU A 25 -16.99 28.14 -35.69
N VAL A 26 -16.26 28.63 -34.70
CA VAL A 26 -16.64 29.76 -33.86
C VAL A 26 -15.45 30.71 -33.80
N THR A 27 -15.71 31.99 -34.02
CA THR A 27 -14.71 33.04 -33.85
C THR A 27 -14.50 33.30 -32.37
N ILE A 28 -13.27 33.06 -31.90
CA ILE A 28 -12.89 33.35 -30.53
C ILE A 28 -12.24 34.73 -30.49
N TYR A 29 -12.67 35.56 -29.56
CA TYR A 29 -12.04 36.82 -29.24
C TYR A 29 -11.24 36.66 -27.94
N PHE A 30 -9.92 36.81 -28.02
CA PHE A 30 -9.03 36.76 -26.87
C PHE A 30 -8.22 38.05 -26.76
N LEU A 31 -8.66 38.96 -25.88
CA LEU A 31 -8.06 40.28 -25.64
C LEU A 31 -7.98 41.16 -26.90
N LYS A 32 -6.96 40.96 -27.75
CA LYS A 32 -6.76 41.64 -29.04
C LYS A 32 -6.64 40.67 -30.22
N TRP A 33 -6.65 39.37 -29.97
CA TRP A 33 -6.54 38.34 -31.00
C TRP A 33 -7.92 37.79 -31.32
N GLN A 34 -8.14 37.52 -32.59
CA GLN A 34 -9.30 36.79 -33.07
C GLN A 34 -8.84 35.68 -34.00
N PHE A 35 -9.43 34.50 -33.85
CA PHE A 35 -9.19 33.37 -34.72
C PHE A 35 -10.41 32.45 -34.73
N ASP A 36 -10.56 31.70 -35.82
CA ASP A 36 -11.64 30.74 -35.96
C ASP A 36 -11.14 29.35 -35.57
N ALA A 37 -11.87 28.71 -34.67
CA ALA A 37 -11.59 27.34 -34.27
C ALA A 37 -12.91 26.59 -34.06
N SER A 38 -12.83 25.26 -34.14
CA SER A 38 -13.98 24.39 -33.85
C SER A 38 -14.34 24.43 -32.36
N LEU A 39 -15.64 24.55 -32.05
CA LEU A 39 -16.15 24.49 -30.67
C LEU A 39 -15.67 23.22 -29.94
N GLY A 40 -15.84 22.07 -30.59
CA GLY A 40 -15.43 20.77 -30.06
C GLY A 40 -13.93 20.72 -29.77
N LEU A 41 -13.11 21.33 -30.63
CA LEU A 41 -11.66 21.39 -30.45
C LEU A 41 -11.28 22.20 -29.20
N ILE A 42 -11.93 23.36 -29.00
CA ILE A 42 -11.67 24.25 -27.86
C ILE A 42 -12.00 23.54 -26.54
N ILE A 43 -13.16 22.87 -26.48
CA ILE A 43 -13.60 22.15 -25.29
C ILE A 43 -12.65 20.97 -25.01
N LEU A 44 -12.25 20.22 -26.04
CA LEU A 44 -11.30 19.12 -25.92
C LEU A 44 -9.94 19.60 -25.37
N PHE A 45 -9.41 20.70 -25.91
CA PHE A 45 -8.15 21.28 -25.43
C PHE A 45 -8.26 21.76 -23.98
N SER A 46 -9.34 22.44 -23.61
CA SER A 46 -9.58 22.89 -22.24
C SER A 46 -9.63 21.71 -21.27
N LEU A 47 -10.33 20.63 -21.64
CA LEU A 47 -10.39 19.40 -20.86
C LEU A 47 -9.01 18.75 -20.72
N LEU A 48 -8.25 18.65 -21.81
CA LEU A 48 -6.89 18.10 -21.82
C LEU A 48 -5.97 18.89 -20.88
N ILE A 49 -5.98 20.21 -20.98
CA ILE A 49 -5.18 21.09 -20.11
C ILE A 49 -5.60 20.90 -18.65
N GLY A 50 -6.90 20.89 -18.36
CA GLY A 50 -7.42 20.64 -17.01
C GLY A 50 -6.96 19.28 -16.46
N ALA A 51 -7.05 18.21 -17.25
CA ALA A 51 -6.62 16.88 -16.85
C ALA A 51 -5.11 16.81 -16.57
N VAL A 52 -4.29 17.46 -17.40
CA VAL A 52 -2.85 17.58 -17.17
C VAL A 52 -2.57 18.34 -15.87
N LEU A 53 -3.24 19.47 -15.62
CA LEU A 53 -3.09 20.24 -14.39
C LEU A 53 -3.46 19.41 -13.15
N LEU A 54 -4.58 18.69 -13.19
CA LEU A 54 -4.99 17.80 -12.10
C LEU A 54 -3.97 16.68 -11.86
N GLY A 55 -3.46 16.06 -12.92
CA GLY A 55 -2.43 15.03 -12.82
C GLY A 55 -1.12 15.55 -12.21
N VAL A 56 -0.69 16.75 -12.61
CA VAL A 56 0.49 17.41 -12.03
C VAL A 56 0.24 17.76 -10.56
N PHE A 57 -0.94 18.30 -10.23
CA PHE A 57 -1.29 18.66 -8.86
C PHE A 57 -1.31 17.43 -7.94
N ASP A 58 -1.88 16.32 -8.41
CA ASP A 58 -1.89 15.05 -7.67
C ASP A 58 -0.47 14.51 -7.44
N LEU A 59 0.40 14.56 -8.46
CA LEU A 59 1.79 14.14 -8.32
C LEU A 59 2.54 14.98 -7.26
N ILE A 60 2.35 16.30 -7.28
CA ILE A 60 2.94 17.21 -6.28
C ILE A 60 2.39 16.90 -4.88
N ASN A 61 1.08 16.66 -4.74
CA ASN A 61 0.45 16.37 -3.46
C ASN A 61 0.96 15.05 -2.88
N GLN A 62 1.07 13.99 -3.69
CA GLN A 62 1.65 12.72 -3.29
C GLN A 62 3.10 12.87 -2.81
N ALA A 63 3.91 13.69 -3.49
CA ALA A 63 5.29 13.98 -3.07
C ALA A 63 5.36 14.67 -1.70
N LYS A 64 4.50 15.66 -1.44
CA LYS A 64 4.39 16.35 -0.14
C LYS A 64 3.98 15.41 0.99
N ILE A 65 3.05 14.49 0.74
CA ILE A 65 2.59 13.49 1.72
C ILE A 65 3.72 12.52 2.09
N LYS A 66 4.51 12.06 1.10
CA LYS A 66 5.66 11.18 1.36
C LYS A 66 6.73 11.84 2.23
N TRP A 67 6.89 13.16 2.16
CA TRP A 67 7.88 13.91 2.95
C TRP A 67 7.39 14.24 4.36
N LYS A 68 6.07 14.25 4.60
CA LYS A 68 5.46 14.42 5.93
C LYS A 68 5.22 13.07 6.62
N LYS A 69 6.14 12.11 6.50
CA LYS A 69 6.09 10.87 7.28
C LYS A 69 6.95 11.07 8.54
N PRO A 70 6.39 11.52 9.68
CA PRO A 70 7.16 11.58 10.91
C PRO A 70 7.61 10.17 11.28
N TRP A 71 8.86 10.07 11.67
CA TRP A 71 9.60 8.86 12.02
C TRP A 71 9.08 8.12 13.28
N TRP A 72 7.99 8.58 13.90
CA TRP A 72 7.45 8.01 15.14
C TRP A 72 6.41 6.88 14.98
N SER A 73 6.08 6.44 13.76
CA SER A 73 5.15 5.31 13.55
C SER A 73 5.83 3.92 13.54
N ARG A 74 7.01 3.76 14.17
CA ARG A 74 7.69 2.45 14.25
C ARG A 74 7.34 1.61 15.49
N GLU A 75 6.53 2.12 16.43
CA GLU A 75 6.35 1.46 17.74
C GLU A 75 5.11 0.56 17.89
N LYS A 76 4.43 0.16 16.80
CA LYS A 76 3.37 -0.89 16.87
C LYS A 76 3.44 -1.89 15.73
N LYS A 77 4.61 -2.49 15.54
CA LYS A 77 4.74 -3.78 14.85
C LYS A 77 5.62 -4.73 15.65
N GLU A 78 5.41 -4.76 16.96
CA GLU A 78 5.92 -5.82 17.82
C GLU A 78 4.76 -6.27 18.71
N VAL A 79 3.97 -7.21 18.20
CA VAL A 79 3.40 -8.25 19.06
C VAL A 79 3.92 -9.56 18.48
N PRO A 80 5.12 -10.00 18.89
CA PRO A 80 5.48 -11.41 18.89
C PRO A 80 5.00 -12.00 20.22
N GLU A 81 3.75 -12.43 20.26
CA GLU A 81 3.19 -13.19 21.39
C GLU A 81 2.03 -14.02 20.82
N ALA A 82 1.99 -15.33 20.89
CA ALA A 82 2.92 -16.32 21.38
C ALA A 82 2.55 -17.63 20.66
N GLU A 83 3.49 -18.22 19.93
CA GLU A 83 3.48 -19.66 19.70
C GLU A 83 4.81 -20.20 20.18
N THR A 84 4.88 -20.33 21.50
CA THR A 84 5.64 -21.37 22.19
C THR A 84 5.15 -22.74 21.71
N SER A 85 5.54 -23.15 20.51
CA SER A 85 5.72 -24.55 20.18
C SER A 85 7.20 -24.83 20.31
N VAL A 86 7.54 -25.35 21.49
CA VAL A 86 8.83 -25.95 21.81
C VAL A 86 9.26 -26.85 20.65
N GLY A 87 10.52 -26.70 20.26
CA GLY A 87 11.11 -27.32 19.08
C GLY A 87 10.87 -28.83 18.99
N GLY A 88 10.69 -29.28 17.76
CA GLY A 88 10.77 -30.69 17.45
C GLY A 88 12.21 -31.18 17.57
N ILE A 89 12.40 -32.32 18.23
CA ILE A 89 13.25 -33.39 17.72
C ILE A 89 12.50 -34.71 17.92
N SER A 90 12.25 -35.37 16.81
CA SER A 90 11.76 -36.73 16.67
C SER A 90 12.70 -37.72 17.36
N GLU A 91 12.18 -38.72 18.06
CA GLU A 91 12.55 -40.12 17.82
C GLU A 91 11.59 -41.06 18.55
N ALA A 92 11.34 -42.18 17.88
CA ALA A 92 10.36 -43.19 18.21
C ALA A 92 10.81 -44.09 19.37
N GLY A 93 9.85 -44.67 20.09
CA GLY A 93 10.05 -45.95 20.78
C GLY A 93 9.53 -46.03 22.21
N THR A 94 8.35 -46.66 22.35
CA THR A 94 8.08 -47.70 23.34
C THR A 94 7.87 -47.26 24.81
N GLU A 95 6.59 -47.14 25.20
CA GLU A 95 6.13 -47.52 26.56
C GLU A 95 6.41 -49.02 26.81
N PRO A 96 6.38 -49.59 28.05
CA PRO A 96 5.97 -49.05 29.36
C PRO A 96 6.95 -49.44 30.50
N GLU A 97 6.47 -49.40 31.75
CA GLU A 97 6.93 -50.19 32.92
C GLU A 97 7.71 -49.37 33.99
N LYS A 98 7.06 -48.91 35.07
CA LYS A 98 6.72 -49.62 36.33
C LYS A 98 7.97 -50.07 37.11
N SER A 99 7.90 -49.84 38.43
CA SER A 99 8.84 -50.33 39.47
C SER A 99 10.17 -49.55 39.52
N ALA A 100 10.89 -49.41 40.61
CA ALA A 100 10.68 -49.53 42.04
C ALA A 100 12.06 -49.19 42.64
N LYS A 101 12.07 -48.73 43.90
CA LYS A 101 13.13 -48.97 44.90
C LYS A 101 14.51 -48.27 44.80
N LEU A 102 14.78 -47.62 45.94
CA LEU A 102 15.94 -47.74 46.84
C LEU A 102 17.28 -47.06 46.52
N GLY A 103 17.75 -46.39 47.57
CA GLY A 103 19.16 -46.35 48.01
C GLY A 103 19.98 -45.25 47.34
N GLY A 104 20.76 -44.44 48.02
CA GLY A 104 21.28 -44.37 49.40
C GLY A 104 22.26 -43.19 49.37
N GLU A 105 22.18 -42.28 50.32
CA GLU A 105 23.18 -42.10 51.38
C GLU A 105 24.63 -41.95 50.86
N HIS A 106 25.17 -40.72 50.93
CA HIS A 106 26.56 -40.48 51.31
C HIS A 106 26.73 -39.03 51.83
N ASP A 107 26.88 -38.96 53.16
CA ASP A 107 27.84 -38.15 53.92
C ASP A 107 27.75 -36.61 53.98
N ASN A 108 27.19 -36.16 55.11
CA ASN A 108 27.51 -34.97 55.93
C ASN A 108 29.01 -35.00 56.38
N PRO A 109 29.70 -33.97 56.96
CA PRO A 109 29.17 -32.74 57.59
C PRO A 109 29.98 -31.42 57.48
N GLN A 110 29.41 -30.38 58.11
CA GLN A 110 30.01 -29.10 58.58
C GLN A 110 30.11 -27.97 57.53
N LYS A 111 29.70 -26.73 57.81
CA LYS A 111 29.85 -25.98 59.06
C LYS A 111 28.81 -24.83 59.15
N LEU A 112 28.21 -24.66 60.33
CA LEU A 112 27.50 -23.45 60.77
C LEU A 112 28.49 -22.28 60.99
N GLU A 113 27.94 -21.09 61.29
CA GLU A 113 28.58 -19.81 61.72
C GLU A 113 28.73 -18.81 60.56
N ASP A 114 28.24 -17.55 60.55
CA ASP A 114 27.67 -16.66 61.57
C ASP A 114 26.93 -15.47 60.91
N TYR A 115 26.09 -14.80 61.73
CA TYR A 115 25.40 -13.49 61.61
C TYR A 115 24.06 -13.38 60.86
#